data_AF-A0A1B9KTS1-F1
#
_entry.id   AF-A0A1B9KTS1-F1
#
_cell.length_a   1.000
_cell.length_b   1.000
_cell.length_c   1.000
_cell.angle_alpha   90.00
_cell.angle_beta   90.00
_cell.angle_gamma   90.00
#
_symmetry.space_group_name_H-M   'P 1'
#
loop_
_entity.id
_entity.type
_entity.pdbx_description
1 polymer ?
#
loop_
_entity_poly.entity_id
_entity_poly.type
_entity_poly.pdbx_seq_one_letter_code
_entity_poly.pdbx_strand_id
1 'polypeptide(L)'
;MNDFKIWGWDKKPRTMLRYIKAGDIFCFKLDNQNYCFGRIVIKFIVGHIAEIFDIISNSPDLSEAKIRNAHRMIDPVILDSYLLFDRKFEGDWRIIGHQQNYSPNNMQNVYFTYGIEPWFKKVDISQNETLISEKEAESLPRVSPLNDYHIKQLMKNFNIKLNVH
;
A
#
# COMPACT_ATOMS: atom_id res chain seq x y z
N MET A 1 19.56 -16.21 6.12
CA MET A 1 18.38 -16.82 5.48
C MET A 1 17.75 -15.76 4.59
N ASN A 2 17.34 -16.11 3.36
CA ASN A 2 16.63 -15.17 2.50
C ASN A 2 15.18 -15.07 2.97
N ASP A 3 14.83 -13.97 3.62
CA ASP A 3 13.46 -13.70 4.01
C ASP A 3 12.62 -13.33 2.78
N PHE A 4 13.24 -12.93 1.66
CA PHE A 4 12.55 -12.49 0.46
C PHE A 4 12.62 -13.54 -0.65
N LYS A 5 11.46 -13.82 -1.25
CA LYS A 5 11.33 -14.59 -2.49
C LYS A 5 10.76 -13.70 -3.57
N ILE A 6 11.63 -13.06 -4.35
CA ILE A 6 11.25 -12.25 -5.51
C ILE A 6 11.24 -13.15 -6.74
N TRP A 7 10.20 -13.01 -7.56
CA TRP A 7 9.98 -13.83 -8.73
C TRP A 7 9.68 -13.03 -10.01
N GLY A 8 9.71 -11.70 -9.91
CA GLY A 8 9.67 -10.80 -11.05
C GLY A 8 8.26 -10.54 -11.60
N TRP A 9 8.21 -9.56 -12.49
CA TRP A 9 7.00 -8.98 -13.06
C TRP A 9 6.16 -9.94 -13.91
N ASP A 10 6.82 -10.79 -14.69
CA ASP A 10 6.14 -11.61 -15.72
C ASP A 10 5.55 -12.92 -15.18
N LYS A 11 5.94 -13.33 -13.97
CA LYS A 11 5.51 -14.63 -13.43
C LYS A 11 4.02 -14.69 -13.11
N LYS A 12 3.46 -13.60 -12.58
CA LYS A 12 2.07 -13.54 -12.09
C LYS A 12 1.41 -12.24 -12.55
N PRO A 13 0.85 -12.21 -13.78
CA PRO A 13 0.17 -11.02 -14.29
C PRO A 13 -1.07 -10.64 -13.47
N ARG A 14 -1.72 -11.62 -12.83
CA ARG A 14 -2.90 -11.46 -11.98
C ARG A 14 -2.72 -12.24 -10.68
N THR A 15 -3.19 -11.69 -9.56
CA THR A 15 -3.29 -12.39 -8.28
C THR A 15 -4.70 -12.27 -7.75
N MET A 16 -5.40 -13.41 -7.61
CA MET A 16 -6.74 -13.41 -7.03
C MET A 16 -6.72 -12.89 -5.59
N LEU A 17 -7.76 -12.15 -5.20
CA LEU A 17 -7.85 -11.44 -3.92
C LEU A 17 -7.59 -12.36 -2.73
N ARG A 18 -8.12 -13.58 -2.77
CA ARG A 18 -7.95 -14.60 -1.71
C ARG A 18 -6.51 -15.10 -1.50
N TYR A 19 -5.61 -14.80 -2.43
CA TYR A 19 -4.19 -15.19 -2.36
C TYR A 19 -3.26 -14.05 -1.96
N ILE A 20 -3.78 -12.82 -1.86
CA ILE A 20 -3.02 -11.67 -1.38
C ILE A 20 -2.89 -11.78 0.14
N LYS A 21 -1.69 -11.60 0.65
CA LYS A 21 -1.38 -11.73 2.09
C LYS A 21 -0.32 -10.75 2.55
N ALA A 22 -0.25 -10.56 3.87
CA ALA A 22 0.80 -9.79 4.52
C ALA A 22 2.19 -10.26 4.06
N GLY A 23 3.07 -9.33 3.72
CA GLY A 23 4.41 -9.59 3.21
C GLY A 23 4.51 -9.74 1.70
N ASP A 24 3.40 -9.78 0.97
CA ASP A 24 3.44 -9.77 -0.49
C ASP A 24 4.06 -8.46 -1.00
N ILE A 25 5.06 -8.59 -1.86
CA ILE A 25 5.75 -7.48 -2.50
C ILE A 25 5.09 -7.25 -3.85
N PHE A 26 4.62 -6.03 -4.07
CA PHE A 26 3.99 -5.63 -5.31
C PHE A 26 4.82 -4.61 -6.08
N CYS A 27 4.58 -4.58 -7.38
CA CYS A 27 5.07 -3.59 -8.31
C CYS A 27 3.88 -3.04 -9.09
N PHE A 28 3.93 -1.77 -9.46
CA PHE A 28 2.96 -1.17 -10.35
C PHE A 28 3.58 -0.13 -11.27
N LYS A 29 2.96 0.05 -12.44
CA LYS A 29 3.40 1.03 -13.43
C LYS A 29 2.87 2.42 -13.06
N LEU A 30 3.79 3.32 -12.70
CA LEU A 30 3.49 4.72 -12.33
C LEU A 30 3.11 5.53 -13.58
N ASP A 31 3.94 5.43 -14.62
CA ASP A 31 3.76 6.07 -15.93
C ASP A 31 4.40 5.19 -17.03
N ASN A 32 4.58 5.72 -18.24
CA ASN A 32 5.10 4.94 -19.36
C ASN A 32 6.51 4.36 -19.13
N GLN A 33 7.32 4.99 -18.28
CA GLN A 33 8.72 4.66 -18.05
C GLN A 33 8.98 4.16 -16.63
N ASN A 34 8.18 4.57 -15.66
CA ASN A 34 8.47 4.34 -14.24
C ASN A 34 7.59 3.28 -13.58
N TYR A 35 8.21 2.54 -12.67
CA TYR A 35 7.62 1.53 -11.80
C TYR A 35 7.85 1.91 -10.34
N CYS A 36 6.86 1.60 -9.53
CA CYS A 36 6.90 1.77 -8.08
C CYS A 36 6.61 0.45 -7.39
N PHE A 37 7.04 0.36 -6.14
CA PHE A 37 7.03 -0.88 -5.38
C PHE A 37 6.43 -0.66 -4.01
N GLY A 38 5.92 -1.72 -3.41
CA GLY A 38 5.43 -1.69 -2.05
C GLY A 38 5.21 -3.07 -1.50
N ARG A 39 4.68 -3.11 -0.27
CA ARG A 39 4.41 -4.35 0.45
C ARG A 39 3.01 -4.31 1.04
N ILE A 40 2.29 -5.42 0.90
CA ILE A 40 1.03 -5.63 1.60
C ILE A 40 1.34 -5.79 3.09
N VAL A 41 0.76 -4.91 3.89
CA VAL A 41 0.92 -4.91 5.35
C VAL A 41 -0.01 -5.95 5.95
N ILE A 42 -1.31 -5.83 5.70
CA ILE A 42 -2.33 -6.72 6.26
C ILE A 42 -3.63 -6.62 5.44
N LYS A 43 -4.44 -7.69 5.47
CA LYS A 43 -5.82 -7.63 4.98
C LYS A 43 -6.65 -6.71 5.88
N PHE A 44 -7.50 -5.90 5.27
CA PHE A 44 -8.35 -4.95 5.97
C PHE A 44 -9.81 -5.06 5.50
N ILE A 45 -10.72 -4.40 6.20
CA ILE A 45 -12.18 -4.53 6.02
C ILE A 45 -12.60 -4.28 4.56
N VAL A 46 -12.04 -3.24 3.94
CA VAL A 46 -12.39 -2.77 2.59
C VAL A 46 -11.28 -2.99 1.55
N GLY A 47 -10.24 -3.77 1.88
CA GLY A 47 -9.10 -3.96 0.97
C GLY A 47 -7.88 -4.53 1.66
N HIS A 48 -6.70 -4.04 1.28
CA HIS A 48 -5.44 -4.39 1.96
C HIS A 48 -4.71 -3.11 2.33
N ILE A 49 -4.25 -3.01 3.58
CA ILE A 49 -3.32 -1.94 3.96
C ILE A 49 -1.99 -2.26 3.32
N ALA A 50 -1.39 -1.26 2.69
CA ALA A 50 -0.10 -1.36 2.02
C ALA A 50 0.79 -0.19 2.40
N GLU A 51 2.08 -0.44 2.36
CA GLU A 51 3.10 0.61 2.34
C GLU A 51 3.71 0.68 0.95
N ILE A 52 4.03 1.91 0.53
CA ILE A 52 4.70 2.17 -0.74
C ILE A 52 6.13 2.58 -0.44
N PHE A 53 7.08 1.93 -1.10
CA PHE A 53 8.50 2.19 -0.93
C PHE A 53 8.91 3.48 -1.66
N ASP A 54 9.92 4.16 -1.13
CA ASP A 54 10.62 5.29 -1.74
C ASP A 54 11.52 4.88 -2.92
N ILE A 55 11.06 3.92 -3.72
CA ILE A 55 11.77 3.35 -4.86
C ILE A 55 10.97 3.60 -6.13
N ILE A 56 11.58 4.36 -7.05
CA ILE A 56 11.12 4.53 -8.42
C ILE A 56 12.19 3.93 -9.34
N SER A 57 11.76 3.10 -10.29
CA SER A 57 12.67 2.40 -11.22
C SER A 57 12.15 2.49 -12.64
N ASN A 58 13.05 2.53 -13.62
CA ASN A 58 12.70 2.46 -15.04
C ASN A 58 12.45 1.02 -15.53
N SER A 59 12.68 0.03 -14.66
CA SER A 59 12.35 -1.38 -14.88
C SER A 59 11.57 -1.95 -13.68
N PRO A 60 10.75 -2.99 -13.87
CA PRO A 60 9.99 -3.61 -12.78
C PRO A 60 10.85 -4.56 -11.91
N ASP A 61 12.17 -4.41 -11.93
CA ASP A 61 13.11 -5.26 -11.21
C ASP A 61 13.42 -4.70 -9.81
N LEU A 62 13.21 -5.55 -8.81
CA LEU A 62 13.42 -5.24 -7.41
C LEU A 62 14.34 -6.28 -6.77
N SER A 63 15.44 -5.82 -6.17
CA SER A 63 16.34 -6.68 -5.41
C SER A 63 15.99 -6.65 -3.92
N GLU A 64 16.36 -7.72 -3.20
CA GLU A 64 16.21 -7.79 -1.75
C GLU A 64 16.93 -6.64 -1.04
N ALA A 65 18.14 -6.28 -1.49
CA ALA A 65 18.90 -5.17 -0.93
C ALA A 65 18.16 -3.83 -1.06
N LYS A 66 17.47 -3.58 -2.19
CA LYS A 66 16.63 -2.39 -2.35
C LYS A 66 15.48 -2.39 -1.35
N ILE A 67 14.79 -3.51 -1.17
CA ILE A 67 13.65 -3.61 -0.23
C ILE A 67 14.09 -3.38 1.22
N ARG A 68 15.24 -3.94 1.62
CA ARG A 68 15.75 -3.80 2.99
C ARG A 68 16.14 -2.36 3.35
N ASN A 69 16.58 -1.59 2.36
CA ASN A 69 16.99 -0.19 2.53
C ASN A 69 15.86 0.81 2.22
N ALA A 70 14.69 0.33 1.79
CA ALA A 70 13.56 1.17 1.44
C ALA A 70 12.90 1.76 2.68
N HIS A 71 12.44 3.00 2.56
CA HIS A 71 11.56 3.64 3.52
C HIS A 71 10.16 3.76 2.96
N ARG A 72 9.21 4.09 3.84
CA ARG A 72 7.85 4.42 3.42
C ARG A 72 7.86 5.79 2.77
N MET A 73 7.43 5.85 1.52
CA MET A 73 7.34 7.10 0.78
C MET A 73 6.17 7.97 1.26
N ILE A 74 5.05 7.33 1.61
CA ILE A 74 3.86 7.95 2.16
C ILE A 74 3.33 7.11 3.33
N ASP A 75 2.43 7.68 4.13
CA ASP A 75 1.71 6.93 5.17
C ASP A 75 0.99 5.72 4.56
N PRO A 76 0.86 4.60 5.31
CA PRO A 76 0.17 3.42 4.81
C PRO A 76 -1.24 3.73 4.34
N VAL A 77 -1.61 3.13 3.21
CA VAL A 77 -2.89 3.36 2.54
C VAL A 77 -3.68 2.06 2.45
N ILE A 78 -5.00 2.14 2.37
CA ILE A 78 -5.83 1.00 2.02
C ILE A 78 -5.89 0.93 0.50
N LEU A 79 -5.48 -0.18 -0.10
CA LEU A 79 -5.59 -0.43 -1.53
C LEU A 79 -6.90 -1.13 -1.87
N ASP A 80 -7.52 -0.73 -2.97
CA ASP A 80 -8.54 -1.51 -3.68
C ASP A 80 -7.90 -2.71 -4.38
N SER A 81 -7.44 -3.64 -3.57
CA SER A 81 -6.77 -4.86 -4.02
C SER A 81 -7.62 -5.71 -4.97
N TYR A 82 -8.95 -5.56 -4.94
CA TYR A 82 -9.84 -6.27 -5.84
C TYR A 82 -9.74 -5.72 -7.26
N LEU A 83 -9.81 -4.40 -7.44
CA LEU A 83 -9.66 -3.79 -8.76
C LEU A 83 -8.22 -3.84 -9.27
N LEU A 84 -7.24 -3.63 -8.38
CA LEU A 84 -5.83 -3.52 -8.73
C LEU A 84 -5.20 -4.87 -9.10
N PHE A 85 -5.36 -5.91 -8.27
CA PHE A 85 -4.62 -7.17 -8.44
C PHE A 85 -5.47 -8.31 -9.01
N ASP A 86 -6.75 -8.38 -8.63
CA ASP A 86 -7.64 -9.49 -9.02
C ASP A 86 -8.33 -9.20 -10.35
N ARG A 87 -9.11 -8.13 -10.44
CA ARG A 87 -9.85 -7.79 -11.65
C ARG A 87 -8.98 -7.17 -12.73
N LYS A 88 -7.84 -6.56 -12.36
CA LYS A 88 -6.92 -5.91 -13.29
C LYS A 88 -7.62 -4.85 -14.15
N PHE A 89 -8.54 -4.10 -13.54
CA PHE A 89 -9.32 -3.07 -14.24
C PHE A 89 -8.64 -1.71 -14.22
N GLU A 90 -7.65 -1.51 -13.34
CA GLU A 90 -6.97 -0.24 -13.20
C GLU A 90 -5.45 -0.42 -13.11
N GLY A 91 -4.72 0.34 -13.93
CA GLY A 91 -3.27 0.27 -14.02
C GLY A 91 -2.74 -1.14 -14.33
N ASP A 92 -1.44 -1.32 -14.14
CA ASP A 92 -0.84 -2.66 -14.11
C ASP A 92 -0.17 -2.82 -12.77
N TRP A 93 -0.81 -3.60 -11.90
CA TRP A 93 -0.36 -3.91 -10.54
C TRP A 93 -0.15 -5.42 -10.41
N ARG A 94 1.00 -5.85 -9.88
CA ARG A 94 1.36 -7.27 -9.80
C ARG A 94 2.05 -7.59 -8.50
N ILE A 95 1.76 -8.77 -7.94
CA ILE A 95 2.57 -9.33 -6.85
C ILE A 95 3.80 -9.98 -7.47
N ILE A 96 4.97 -9.41 -7.20
CA ILE A 96 6.26 -9.81 -7.79
C ILE A 96 7.17 -10.57 -6.81
N GLY A 97 6.75 -10.69 -5.56
CA GLY A 97 7.52 -11.38 -4.54
C GLY A 97 6.76 -11.53 -3.24
N HIS A 98 7.41 -12.15 -2.26
CA HIS A 98 6.88 -12.30 -0.91
C HIS A 98 8.01 -12.29 0.11
N GLN A 99 7.80 -11.61 1.22
CA GLN A 99 8.63 -11.72 2.42
C GLN A 99 8.06 -12.77 3.37
N GLN A 100 8.83 -13.81 3.63
CA GLN A 100 8.53 -14.84 4.61
C GLN A 100 8.53 -14.28 6.02
N ASN A 101 7.61 -14.77 6.85
CA ASN A 101 7.46 -14.40 8.26
C ASN A 101 7.36 -12.87 8.48
N TYR A 102 6.81 -12.15 7.51
CA TYR A 102 6.62 -10.71 7.63
C TYR A 102 5.65 -10.38 8.77
N SER A 103 6.11 -9.53 9.69
CA SER A 103 5.28 -8.86 10.67
C SER A 103 5.28 -7.36 10.39
N PRO A 104 4.11 -6.69 10.41
CA PRO A 104 4.04 -5.24 10.35
C PRO A 104 4.83 -4.59 11.48
N ASN A 105 5.81 -3.75 11.13
CA ASN A 105 6.61 -2.98 12.08
C ASN A 105 6.23 -1.50 11.96
N ASN A 106 6.35 -0.72 13.05
CA ASN A 106 6.10 0.73 13.05
C ASN A 106 4.68 1.14 12.59
N MET A 107 3.66 0.38 13.03
CA MET A 107 2.24 0.59 12.68
C MET A 107 1.39 1.13 13.84
N GLN A 108 1.98 1.44 14.99
CA GLN A 108 1.27 1.86 16.22
C GLN A 108 0.45 3.14 16.06
N ASN A 109 0.84 4.01 15.11
CA ASN A 109 0.20 5.31 14.86
C ASN A 109 -0.59 5.34 13.54
N VAL A 110 -0.89 4.18 12.94
CA VAL A 110 -1.63 4.10 11.68
C VAL A 110 -3.10 3.88 12.00
N TYR A 111 -3.89 4.92 11.75
CA TYR A 111 -5.33 4.93 12.00
C TYR A 111 -6.09 5.42 10.77
N PHE A 112 -7.26 4.86 10.56
CA PHE A 112 -8.24 5.33 9.58
C PHE A 112 -9.52 5.73 10.29
N THR A 113 -10.27 6.67 9.74
CA THR A 113 -11.53 7.14 10.32
C THR A 113 -12.75 6.74 9.49
N TYR A 114 -13.89 6.52 10.15
CA TYR A 114 -15.18 6.37 9.49
C TYR A 114 -16.33 6.76 10.44
N GLY A 115 -17.55 6.81 9.89
CA GLY A 115 -18.75 7.20 10.63
C GLY A 115 -19.20 8.62 10.32
N ILE A 116 -20.24 9.05 11.03
CA ILE A 116 -20.83 10.38 10.97
C ILE A 116 -21.00 10.89 12.41
N GLU A 117 -21.14 12.20 12.59
CA GLU A 117 -21.41 12.77 13.91
C GLU A 117 -22.68 12.16 14.57
N PRO A 118 -22.68 11.88 15.88
CA PRO A 118 -21.58 11.98 16.85
C PRO A 118 -20.73 10.69 16.99
N TRP A 119 -20.82 9.78 16.03
CA TRP A 119 -20.29 8.41 16.08
C TRP A 119 -19.01 8.21 15.25
N PHE A 120 -18.17 9.24 15.15
CA PHE A 120 -16.87 9.08 14.51
C PHE A 120 -16.04 8.04 15.24
N LYS A 121 -15.42 7.15 14.46
CA LYS A 121 -14.53 6.12 14.95
C LYS A 121 -13.22 6.15 14.20
N LYS A 122 -12.11 5.99 14.93
CA LYS A 122 -10.86 5.52 14.33
C LYS A 122 -10.77 4.01 14.44
N VAL A 123 -10.07 3.41 13.49
CA VAL A 123 -9.74 1.99 13.43
C VAL A 123 -8.25 1.83 13.19
N ASP A 124 -7.59 1.01 13.99
CA ASP A 124 -6.17 0.67 13.81
C ASP A 124 -5.98 -0.46 12.79
N ILE A 125 -4.72 -0.82 12.50
CA ILE A 125 -4.40 -1.92 11.57
C ILE A 125 -4.88 -3.30 12.03
N SER A 126 -5.12 -3.46 13.34
CA SER A 126 -5.65 -4.66 13.99
C SER A 126 -7.17 -4.68 14.02
N GLN A 127 -7.82 -3.67 13.42
CA GLN A 127 -9.26 -3.47 13.36
C GLN A 127 -9.90 -3.19 14.73
N ASN A 128 -9.13 -2.70 15.70
CA ASN A 128 -9.69 -2.19 16.94
C ASN A 128 -10.30 -0.81 16.69
N GLU A 129 -11.52 -0.61 17.17
CA GLU A 129 -12.26 0.64 16.98
C GLU A 129 -12.24 1.49 18.26
N THR A 130 -12.18 2.80 18.09
CA THR A 130 -12.27 3.75 19.20
C THR A 130 -13.09 4.96 18.75
N LEU A 131 -14.04 5.39 19.58
CA LEU A 131 -14.79 6.62 19.34
C LEU A 131 -13.85 7.82 19.46
N ILE A 132 -14.01 8.78 18.54
CA ILE A 132 -13.17 9.97 18.45
C ILE A 132 -14.03 11.22 18.24
N SER A 133 -13.42 12.38 18.48
CA SER A 133 -14.04 13.67 18.16
C SER A 133 -14.07 13.91 16.64
N GLU A 134 -14.95 14.79 16.18
CA GLU A 134 -14.97 15.26 14.79
C GLU A 134 -13.62 15.85 14.37
N LYS A 135 -13.03 16.71 15.21
CA LYS A 135 -11.71 17.31 14.96
C LYS A 135 -10.59 16.27 14.76
N GLU A 136 -10.63 15.18 15.53
CA GLU A 136 -9.68 14.08 15.34
C GLU A 136 -9.99 13.32 14.04
N ALA A 137 -11.27 13.09 13.73
CA ALA A 137 -11.68 12.44 12.50
C ALA A 137 -11.20 13.20 11.25
N GLU A 138 -11.32 14.53 11.22
CA GLU A 138 -10.85 15.35 10.10
C GLU A 138 -9.34 15.25 9.84
N SER A 139 -8.55 14.92 10.86
CA SER A 139 -7.09 14.77 10.74
C SER A 139 -6.63 13.40 10.23
N LEU A 140 -7.54 12.41 10.17
CA LEU A 140 -7.23 11.03 9.82
C LEU A 140 -7.69 10.67 8.41
N PRO A 141 -6.97 9.79 7.70
CA PRO A 141 -7.43 9.27 6.42
C PRO A 141 -8.72 8.46 6.60
N ARG A 142 -9.68 8.60 5.68
CA ARG A 142 -10.91 7.81 5.73
C ARG A 142 -10.65 6.32 5.44
N VAL A 143 -11.50 5.45 5.99
CA VAL A 143 -11.59 4.04 5.57
C VAL A 143 -12.14 3.99 4.14
N SER A 144 -11.25 4.14 3.17
CA SER A 144 -11.58 4.15 1.75
C SER A 144 -10.48 3.42 0.97
N PRO A 145 -10.83 2.41 0.15
CA PRO A 145 -9.85 1.73 -0.68
C PRO A 145 -9.42 2.65 -1.83
N LEU A 146 -8.12 2.85 -1.96
CA LEU A 146 -7.50 3.66 -2.98
C LEU A 146 -7.17 2.82 -4.21
N ASN A 147 -7.50 3.40 -5.35
CA ASN A 147 -7.41 2.80 -6.66
C ASN A 147 -6.17 3.35 -7.40
N ASP A 148 -5.92 2.96 -8.66
CA ASP A 148 -4.67 3.33 -9.37
C ASP A 148 -4.52 4.85 -9.49
N TYR A 149 -5.61 5.53 -9.84
CA TYR A 149 -5.63 6.98 -9.98
C TYR A 149 -5.29 7.68 -8.66
N HIS A 150 -5.96 7.30 -7.57
CA HIS A 150 -5.74 7.91 -6.26
C HIS A 150 -4.30 7.76 -5.79
N ILE A 151 -3.72 6.56 -5.92
CA ILE A 151 -2.32 6.34 -5.56
C ILE A 151 -1.40 7.23 -6.39
N LYS A 152 -1.57 7.26 -7.71
CA LYS A 152 -0.74 8.09 -8.59
C LYS A 152 -0.82 9.58 -8.26
N GLN A 153 -1.98 10.09 -7.83
CA GLN A 153 -2.10 11.47 -7.35
C GLN A 153 -1.32 11.72 -6.06
N LEU A 154 -1.40 10.79 -5.09
CA LEU A 154 -0.60 10.87 -3.86
C LEU A 154 0.91 10.88 -4.16
N MET A 155 1.36 10.01 -5.07
CA MET A 155 2.77 9.95 -5.50
C MET A 155 3.25 11.26 -6.14
N LYS A 156 2.43 11.85 -7.04
CA LYS A 156 2.75 13.13 -7.69
C LYS A 156 2.88 14.27 -6.69
N ASN A 157 1.94 14.36 -5.75
CA ASN A 157 1.94 15.41 -4.74
C ASN A 157 3.16 15.32 -3.81
N PHE A 158 3.62 14.09 -3.52
CA PHE A 158 4.84 13.88 -2.74
C PHE A 158 6.10 14.35 -3.50
N ASN A 159 6.24 13.97 -4.78
CA ASN A 159 7.35 14.43 -5.61
C ASN A 159 7.39 15.96 -5.77
N ILE A 160 6.24 16.62 -5.83
CA ILE A 160 6.19 18.09 -5.86
C ILE A 160 6.75 18.67 -4.55
N LYS A 161 6.39 18.12 -3.38
CA LYS A 161 6.90 18.59 -2.09
C LYS A 161 8.42 18.43 -1.94
N LEU A 162 9.01 17.37 -2.50
CA LEU A 162 10.46 17.16 -2.47
C LEU A 162 11.25 18.14 -3.37
N ASN A 163 10.63 18.69 -4.41
CA ASN A 163 11.29 19.59 -5.36
C ASN A 163 11.10 21.09 -5.02
N VAL A 164 10.50 21.41 -3.88
CA VAL A 164 10.22 22.79 -3.42
C VAL A 164 11.13 23.19 -2.24
N HIS A 165 12.18 22.40 -1.97
CA HIS A 165 13.19 22.68 -0.94
C HIS A 165 14.59 22.76 -1.53
#